data_AF-A0A958NMC7-F1
#
_entry.id   AF-A0A958NMC7-F1
#
_cell.length_a   1.000
_cell.length_b   1.000
_cell.length_c   1.000
_cell.angle_alpha   90.00
_cell.angle_beta   90.00
_cell.angle_gamma   90.00
#
_symmetry.space_group_name_H-M   'P 1'
#
loop_
_entity.id
_entity.type
_entity.pdbx_description
1 polymer ?
#
loop_
_entity_poly.entity_id
_entity_poly.type
_entity_poly.pdbx_seq_one_letter_code
_entity_poly.pdbx_strand_id
1 'polypeptide(L)'
;EEILSERPRIEKIAIKDVKLRTFITEDSSRDDLVAHVYDVTYGVIKPTDNLVIIDDSIVRGTTLKKSIIKMMDRLNPKKIIVVSSAPQIRYPDCYGIDMANLESLVAFRAALELLKDNNQYHIVDEVYDKCLKQVDLKDKNVVNHVKEIYNNFTDDEISDKIAQLLSDESVNAEVKIIFQPVENLHKACPKNLGDWYFTGNYPTDGGNRVVNRAFINFYEGNKERAY
;
A
#
# COMPACT_ATOMS: atom_id res chain seq x y z
N GLU A 1 8.83 19.11 32.68
CA GLU A 1 7.40 18.84 32.93
C GLU A 1 6.52 18.95 31.68
N GLU A 2 6.88 19.70 30.63
CA GLU A 2 6.07 19.83 29.39
C GLU A 2 5.89 18.55 28.56
N ILE A 3 6.85 17.61 28.55
CA ILE A 3 6.74 16.37 27.77
C ILE A 3 5.64 15.43 28.33
N LEU A 4 5.29 15.57 29.62
CA LEU A 4 4.24 14.77 30.26
C LEU A 4 2.83 15.38 30.11
N SER A 5 2.71 16.63 29.63
CA SER A 5 1.41 17.30 29.44
C SER A 5 0.74 16.98 28.10
N GLU A 6 1.48 16.46 27.13
CA GLU A 6 0.89 16.02 25.85
C GLU A 6 0.48 14.54 25.93
N ARG A 7 -0.78 14.30 26.32
CA ARG A 7 -1.37 12.97 26.25
C ARG A 7 -2.23 12.85 24.99
N PRO A 8 -2.02 11.81 24.16
CA PRO A 8 -2.93 11.55 23.04
C PRO A 8 -4.33 11.25 23.59
N ARG A 9 -5.36 11.83 22.97
CA ARG A 9 -6.74 11.42 23.22
C ARG A 9 -6.98 10.11 22.48
N ILE A 10 -7.29 9.05 23.24
CA ILE A 10 -7.56 7.72 22.70
C ILE A 10 -9.06 7.51 22.76
N GLU A 11 -9.69 7.43 21.59
CA GLU A 11 -11.13 7.30 21.45
C GLU A 11 -11.43 6.24 20.39
N LYS A 12 -12.54 5.52 20.54
CA LYS A 12 -12.99 4.56 19.52
C LYS A 12 -13.77 5.30 18.44
N ILE A 13 -13.05 5.90 17.50
CA ILE A 13 -13.62 6.83 16.52
C ILE A 13 -14.37 6.11 15.41
N ALA A 14 -13.81 5.02 14.88
CA ALA A 14 -14.43 4.19 13.85
C ALA A 14 -14.73 2.80 14.41
N ILE A 15 -15.95 2.30 14.23
CA ILE A 15 -16.34 0.95 14.61
C ILE A 15 -16.79 0.18 13.38
N LYS A 16 -16.05 -0.88 13.03
CA LYS A 16 -16.44 -1.80 11.98
C LYS A 16 -17.60 -2.69 12.45
N ASP A 17 -18.81 -2.51 11.94
CA ASP A 17 -19.91 -3.44 12.16
C ASP A 17 -19.72 -4.68 11.27
N VAL A 18 -19.45 -5.82 11.88
CA VAL A 18 -18.96 -7.05 11.22
C VAL A 18 -20.10 -7.84 10.53
N LYS A 19 -21.31 -7.28 10.42
CA LYS A 19 -22.50 -8.06 10.01
C LYS A 19 -22.80 -8.13 8.51
N LEU A 20 -22.14 -7.35 7.65
CA LEU A 20 -22.44 -7.34 6.21
C LEU A 20 -21.34 -8.03 5.38
N ARG A 21 -21.51 -9.33 5.09
CA ARG A 21 -20.89 -9.94 3.90
C ARG A 21 -21.70 -9.49 2.70
N THR A 22 -21.11 -8.68 1.82
CA THR A 22 -21.76 -8.28 0.56
C THR A 22 -21.81 -9.46 -0.39
N PHE A 23 -22.96 -10.15 -0.44
CA PHE A 23 -23.27 -11.14 -1.46
C PHE A 23 -23.37 -10.46 -2.83
N ILE A 24 -22.97 -11.20 -3.87
CA ILE A 24 -22.75 -10.81 -5.28
C ILE A 24 -23.73 -9.72 -5.76
N THR A 25 -23.21 -8.51 -6.00
CA THR A 25 -23.90 -7.38 -6.66
C THR A 25 -22.91 -6.60 -7.53
N GLU A 26 -23.43 -5.90 -8.55
CA GLU A 26 -22.64 -5.11 -9.52
C GLU A 26 -21.68 -4.12 -8.84
N ASP A 27 -20.48 -3.93 -9.41
CA ASP A 27 -19.38 -3.16 -8.81
C ASP A 27 -19.75 -1.73 -8.39
N SER A 28 -20.78 -1.12 -9.01
CA SER A 28 -21.31 0.20 -8.65
C SER A 28 -22.05 0.22 -7.30
N SER A 29 -22.63 -0.90 -6.87
CA SER A 29 -23.41 -1.02 -5.63
C SER A 29 -22.56 -1.36 -4.40
N ARG A 30 -21.28 -1.74 -4.61
CA ARG A 30 -20.36 -2.11 -3.52
C ARG A 30 -19.80 -0.91 -2.77
N ASP A 31 -19.54 0.20 -3.47
CA ASP A 31 -18.91 1.37 -2.86
C ASP A 31 -19.80 2.02 -1.78
N ASP A 32 -21.12 2.01 -1.97
CA ASP A 32 -22.09 2.50 -0.97
C ASP A 32 -22.21 1.57 0.25
N LEU A 33 -22.07 0.25 0.06
CA LEU A 33 -22.18 -0.72 1.15
C LEU A 33 -21.01 -0.62 2.14
N VAL A 34 -19.79 -0.28 1.68
CA VAL A 34 -18.61 -0.13 2.57
C VAL A 34 -18.74 1.11 3.45
N ALA A 35 -19.43 2.17 3.00
CA ALA A 35 -19.68 3.36 3.79
C ALA A 35 -20.55 3.07 5.04
N HIS A 36 -21.40 2.03 4.99
CA HIS A 36 -22.25 1.59 6.10
C HIS A 36 -21.59 0.57 7.05
N VAL A 37 -20.39 0.11 6.74
CA VAL A 37 -19.66 -0.84 7.59
C VAL A 37 -19.01 -0.14 8.79
N TYR A 38 -18.78 1.17 8.73
CA TYR A 38 -18.12 1.90 9.80
C TYR A 38 -19.03 2.98 10.38
N ASP A 39 -19.23 2.95 11.69
CA ASP A 39 -19.91 4.00 12.44
C ASP A 39 -18.87 4.95 13.06
N VAL A 40 -19.22 6.24 13.15
CA VAL A 40 -18.32 7.32 13.56
C VAL A 40 -18.87 8.09 14.75
N THR A 41 -18.05 8.28 15.78
CA THR A 41 -18.48 9.04 16.97
C THR A 41 -18.36 10.56 16.71
N TYR A 42 -19.49 11.23 16.56
CA TYR A 42 -19.55 12.69 16.36
C TYR A 42 -19.29 13.48 17.65
N GLY A 43 -18.77 14.71 17.50
CA GLY A 43 -18.58 15.66 18.60
C GLY A 43 -17.29 15.49 19.41
N VAL A 44 -16.51 14.44 19.13
CA VAL A 44 -15.23 14.17 19.81
C VAL A 44 -14.06 14.89 19.13
N ILE A 45 -14.10 14.97 17.80
CA ILE A 45 -13.03 15.57 16.97
C ILE A 45 -13.33 17.05 16.73
N LYS A 46 -12.30 17.88 16.92
CA LYS A 46 -12.33 19.32 16.67
C LYS A 46 -11.58 19.66 15.37
N PRO A 47 -11.90 20.80 14.71
CA PRO A 47 -11.18 21.25 13.51
C PRO A 47 -9.69 21.51 13.66
N THR A 48 -9.19 21.61 14.88
CA THR A 48 -7.76 21.77 15.18
C THR A 48 -7.04 20.44 15.38
N ASP A 49 -7.77 19.33 15.41
CA ASP A 49 -7.25 18.03 15.81
C ASP A 49 -6.53 17.33 14.67
N ASN A 50 -5.43 16.67 15.00
CA ASN A 50 -4.78 15.70 14.12
C ASN A 50 -5.27 14.31 14.50
N LEU A 51 -5.94 13.64 13.57
CA LEU A 51 -6.49 12.32 13.76
C LEU A 51 -5.49 11.26 13.31
N VAL A 52 -5.04 10.40 14.24
CA VAL A 52 -4.16 9.27 13.95
C VAL A 52 -4.96 7.98 13.93
N ILE A 53 -4.84 7.21 12.86
CA ILE A 53 -5.55 5.95 12.64
C ILE A 53 -4.51 4.88 12.38
N ILE A 54 -4.65 3.72 13.03
CA ILE A 54 -3.75 2.59 12.84
C ILE A 54 -4.51 1.51 12.10
N ASP A 55 -3.93 1.04 10.99
CA ASP A 55 -4.45 -0.09 10.22
C ASP A 55 -3.38 -1.19 10.15
N ASP A 56 -3.80 -2.43 9.89
CA ASP A 56 -2.87 -3.56 9.84
C ASP A 56 -1.88 -3.41 8.68
N SER A 57 -2.37 -3.08 7.49
CA SER A 57 -1.64 -3.06 6.23
C SER A 57 -2.38 -2.27 5.16
N ILE A 58 -1.64 -1.79 4.16
CA ILE A 58 -2.21 -1.11 3.01
C ILE A 58 -1.75 -1.82 1.73
N VAL A 59 -2.65 -2.61 1.13
CA VAL A 59 -2.37 -3.37 -0.10
C VAL A 59 -2.74 -2.54 -1.33
N ARG A 60 -4.05 -2.42 -1.62
CA ARG A 60 -4.59 -1.72 -2.79
C ARG A 60 -4.96 -0.27 -2.52
N GLY A 61 -5.11 0.10 -1.24
CA GLY A 61 -5.52 1.45 -0.81
C GLY A 61 -6.96 1.85 -1.15
N THR A 62 -7.75 1.01 -1.85
CA THR A 62 -9.12 1.33 -2.25
C THR A 62 -10.06 1.54 -1.06
N THR A 63 -9.97 0.69 -0.03
CA THR A 63 -10.77 0.84 1.20
C THR A 63 -10.44 2.14 1.93
N LEU A 64 -9.16 2.51 2.00
CA LEU A 64 -8.74 3.79 2.58
C LEU A 64 -9.30 4.97 1.80
N LYS A 65 -9.07 5.00 0.48
CA LYS A 65 -9.51 6.09 -0.41
C LYS A 65 -11.02 6.25 -0.44
N LYS A 66 -11.76 5.17 -0.64
CA LYS A 66 -13.21 5.23 -0.86
C LYS A 66 -14.00 5.40 0.43
N SER A 67 -13.48 4.91 1.56
CA SER A 67 -14.28 4.78 2.78
C SER A 67 -13.63 5.46 3.97
N ILE A 68 -12.45 5.02 4.41
CA ILE A 68 -11.89 5.46 5.70
C ILE A 68 -11.53 6.94 5.66
N ILE A 69 -10.75 7.40 4.67
CA ILE A 69 -10.32 8.80 4.61
C ILE A 69 -11.53 9.73 4.49
N LYS A 70 -12.46 9.44 3.58
CA LYS A 70 -13.68 10.24 3.39
C LYS A 70 -14.55 10.30 4.65
N MET A 71 -14.69 9.16 5.33
CA MET A 71 -15.47 9.09 6.56
C MET A 71 -14.86 9.92 7.67
N MET A 72 -13.54 9.87 7.81
CA MET A 72 -12.81 10.61 8.83
C MET A 72 -12.77 12.11 8.51
N ASP A 73 -12.69 12.47 7.23
CA ASP A 73 -12.74 13.86 6.76
C ASP A 73 -14.06 14.55 7.11
N ARG A 74 -15.18 13.80 7.15
CA ARG A 74 -16.49 14.34 7.60
C ARG A 74 -16.50 14.79 9.06
N LEU A 75 -15.54 14.34 9.88
CA LEU A 75 -15.35 14.85 11.25
C LEU A 75 -14.60 16.19 11.26
N ASN A 76 -14.20 16.68 10.09
CA ASN A 76 -13.49 17.92 9.84
C ASN A 76 -12.19 18.05 10.66
N PRO A 77 -11.29 17.04 10.73
CA PRO A 77 -10.01 17.20 11.41
C PRO A 77 -9.09 18.14 10.61
N LYS A 78 -8.06 18.69 11.25
CA LYS A 78 -7.00 19.43 10.56
C LYS A 78 -6.19 18.52 9.63
N LYS A 79 -5.86 17.33 10.14
CA LYS A 79 -4.98 16.35 9.48
C LYS A 79 -5.41 14.94 9.82
N ILE A 80 -5.32 14.04 8.85
CA ILE A 80 -5.53 12.60 9.00
C ILE A 80 -4.19 11.91 8.77
N ILE A 81 -3.73 11.16 9.76
CA ILE A 81 -2.49 10.38 9.72
C ILE A 81 -2.85 8.91 9.79
N VAL A 82 -2.65 8.18 8.69
CA VAL A 82 -2.84 6.74 8.64
C VAL A 82 -1.50 6.06 8.89
N VAL A 83 -1.45 5.18 9.88
CA VAL A 83 -0.26 4.42 10.27
C VAL A 83 -0.50 2.95 9.95
N SER A 84 0.26 2.40 9.01
CA SER A 84 0.27 0.97 8.68
C SER A 84 1.23 0.25 9.61
N SER A 85 0.75 -0.79 10.30
CA SER A 85 1.61 -1.65 11.12
C SER A 85 2.51 -2.58 10.29
N ALA A 86 2.20 -2.74 9.00
CA ALA A 86 3.07 -3.41 8.03
C ALA A 86 3.91 -2.41 7.23
N PRO A 87 5.10 -2.81 6.73
CA PRO A 87 5.81 -2.09 5.68
C PRO A 87 5.02 -2.00 4.37
N GLN A 88 5.54 -1.21 3.43
CA GLN A 88 4.93 -1.05 2.11
C GLN A 88 4.98 -2.37 1.34
N ILE A 89 3.82 -2.86 0.90
CA ILE A 89 3.72 -4.05 0.06
C ILE A 89 4.07 -3.65 -1.38
N ARG A 90 5.26 -4.05 -1.83
CA ARG A 90 5.88 -3.62 -3.09
C ARG A 90 5.92 -4.72 -4.15
N TYR A 91 5.99 -5.98 -3.76
CA TYR A 91 6.18 -7.10 -4.68
C TYR A 91 5.08 -8.15 -4.53
N PRO A 92 4.78 -8.93 -5.59
CA PRO A 92 3.75 -9.94 -5.52
C PRO A 92 4.14 -11.12 -4.64
N ASP A 93 3.14 -11.80 -4.09
CA ASP A 93 3.34 -13.06 -3.39
C ASP A 93 3.15 -14.27 -4.32
N CYS A 94 4.02 -15.26 -4.16
CA CYS A 94 3.99 -16.53 -4.89
C CYS A 94 4.01 -17.76 -3.97
N TYR A 95 3.73 -17.59 -2.68
CA TYR A 95 3.77 -18.63 -1.66
C TYR A 95 2.42 -18.88 -0.98
N GLY A 96 1.33 -18.34 -1.52
CA GLY A 96 -0.05 -18.69 -1.16
C GLY A 96 -0.94 -17.52 -0.75
N ILE A 97 -0.42 -16.29 -0.77
CA ILE A 97 -1.19 -15.06 -0.51
C ILE A 97 -1.65 -14.47 -1.84
N ASP A 98 -2.91 -14.06 -1.93
CA ASP A 98 -3.50 -13.52 -3.17
C ASP A 98 -3.06 -12.06 -3.43
N MET A 99 -1.80 -11.90 -3.86
CA MET A 99 -1.18 -10.62 -4.23
C MET A 99 -0.39 -10.78 -5.53
N ALA A 100 -1.01 -11.28 -6.60
CA ALA A 100 -0.29 -11.62 -7.83
C ALA A 100 0.07 -10.43 -8.74
N ASN A 101 -0.73 -9.37 -8.73
CA ASN A 101 -0.66 -8.29 -9.71
C ASN A 101 0.00 -7.04 -9.12
N LEU A 102 1.12 -6.60 -9.71
CA LEU A 102 1.88 -5.43 -9.28
C LEU A 102 1.06 -4.14 -9.36
N GLU A 103 0.32 -3.94 -10.44
CA GLU A 103 -0.50 -2.74 -10.68
C GLU A 103 -1.65 -2.57 -9.67
N SER A 104 -1.99 -3.64 -8.94
CA SER A 104 -2.96 -3.57 -7.85
C SER A 104 -2.38 -2.99 -6.56
N LEU A 105 -1.05 -3.04 -6.38
CA LEU A 105 -0.37 -2.58 -5.19
C LEU A 105 -0.26 -1.05 -5.22
N VAL A 106 -0.67 -0.40 -4.13
CA VAL A 106 -0.63 1.07 -4.07
C VAL A 106 0.81 1.61 -4.08
N ALA A 107 1.75 0.89 -3.48
CA ALA A 107 3.16 1.29 -3.46
C ALA A 107 3.80 1.23 -4.86
N PHE A 108 3.44 0.22 -5.67
CA PHE A 108 3.90 0.14 -7.06
C PHE A 108 3.33 1.27 -7.91
N ARG A 109 2.02 1.55 -7.81
CA ARG A 109 1.41 2.71 -8.50
C ARG A 109 2.03 4.04 -8.08
N ALA A 110 2.34 4.21 -6.80
CA ALA A 110 3.04 5.38 -6.30
C ALA A 110 4.45 5.51 -6.89
N ALA A 111 5.23 4.43 -6.93
CA ALA A 111 6.55 4.45 -7.55
C ALA A 111 6.49 4.79 -9.05
N LEU A 112 5.52 4.24 -9.79
CA LEU A 112 5.33 4.59 -11.20
C LEU A 112 5.00 6.08 -11.40
N GLU A 113 4.16 6.65 -10.53
CA GLU A 113 3.82 8.07 -10.61
C GLU A 113 5.02 8.96 -10.24
N LEU A 114 5.81 8.58 -9.24
CA LEU A 114 7.07 9.26 -8.92
C LEU A 114 8.07 9.20 -10.09
N LEU A 115 8.18 8.08 -10.79
CA LEU A 115 9.02 7.98 -11.99
C LEU A 115 8.55 8.94 -13.09
N LYS A 116 7.23 9.11 -13.28
CA LYS A 116 6.69 10.09 -14.24
C LYS A 116 6.99 11.52 -13.82
N ASP A 117 6.71 11.86 -12.57
CA ASP A 117 6.92 13.22 -12.04
C ASP A 117 8.38 13.66 -12.15
N ASN A 118 9.31 12.72 -12.01
CA ASN A 118 10.75 12.96 -12.09
C ASN A 118 11.32 12.81 -13.52
N ASN A 119 10.48 12.59 -14.55
CA ASN A 119 10.90 12.31 -15.93
C ASN A 119 11.84 11.09 -16.07
N GLN A 120 11.68 10.10 -15.19
CA GLN A 120 12.49 8.87 -15.11
C GLN A 120 11.74 7.63 -15.59
N TYR A 121 10.63 7.80 -16.32
CA TYR A 121 9.79 6.66 -16.74
C TYR A 121 10.51 5.66 -17.66
N HIS A 122 11.60 6.07 -18.32
CA HIS A 122 12.47 5.17 -19.10
C HIS A 122 13.01 3.99 -18.28
N ILE A 123 13.12 4.12 -16.95
CA ILE A 123 13.50 3.02 -16.06
C ILE A 123 12.52 1.85 -16.15
N VAL A 124 11.23 2.11 -16.38
CA VAL A 124 10.21 1.06 -16.58
C VAL A 124 10.55 0.21 -17.80
N ASP A 125 10.93 0.85 -18.90
CA ASP A 125 11.30 0.20 -20.16
C ASP A 125 12.61 -0.60 -19.99
N GLU A 126 13.60 -0.03 -19.28
CA GLU A 126 14.86 -0.73 -18.98
C GLU A 126 14.66 -1.97 -18.10
N VAL A 127 13.82 -1.86 -17.07
CA VAL A 127 13.46 -3.00 -16.20
C VAL A 127 12.73 -4.06 -16.99
N TYR A 128 11.85 -3.67 -17.91
CA TYR A 128 11.15 -4.60 -18.79
C TYR A 128 12.14 -5.38 -19.68
N ASP A 129 13.05 -4.68 -20.36
CA ASP A 129 14.08 -5.30 -21.20
C ASP A 129 14.99 -6.25 -20.40
N LYS A 130 15.34 -5.88 -19.17
CA LYS A 130 16.11 -6.74 -18.26
C LYS A 130 15.31 -7.98 -17.84
N CYS A 131 14.02 -7.82 -17.52
CA CYS A 131 13.14 -8.95 -17.20
C CYS A 131 13.02 -9.92 -18.38
N LEU A 132 12.81 -9.41 -19.60
CA LEU A 132 12.71 -10.22 -20.83
C LEU A 132 13.97 -11.04 -21.08
N LYS A 133 15.16 -10.45 -20.91
CA LYS A 133 16.45 -11.15 -21.09
C LYS A 133 16.64 -12.34 -20.14
N GLN A 134 15.86 -12.42 -19.06
CA GLN A 134 15.93 -13.50 -18.08
C GLN A 134 14.86 -14.59 -18.24
N VAL A 135 13.97 -14.49 -19.24
CA VAL A 135 12.85 -15.45 -19.44
C VAL A 135 13.33 -16.89 -19.62
N ASP A 136 14.41 -17.10 -20.37
CA ASP A 136 14.95 -18.44 -20.66
C ASP A 136 16.07 -18.87 -19.69
N LEU A 137 16.35 -18.05 -18.67
CA LEU A 137 17.35 -18.41 -17.66
C LEU A 137 16.79 -19.46 -16.70
N LYS A 138 17.68 -20.31 -16.20
CA LYS A 138 17.37 -21.17 -15.07
C LYS A 138 17.11 -20.29 -13.84
N ASP A 139 16.09 -20.62 -13.05
CA ASP A 139 15.67 -19.87 -11.85
C ASP A 139 16.84 -19.37 -10.99
N LYS A 140 17.83 -20.22 -10.73
CA LYS A 140 19.04 -19.91 -9.95
C LYS A 140 19.86 -18.71 -10.44
N ASN A 141 19.69 -18.33 -11.70
CA ASN A 141 20.41 -17.22 -12.35
C ASN A 141 19.50 -15.99 -12.51
N VAL A 142 18.22 -16.08 -12.14
CA VAL A 142 17.26 -14.98 -12.30
C VAL A 142 17.39 -14.01 -11.14
N VAL A 143 17.58 -12.73 -11.47
CA VAL A 143 17.64 -11.63 -10.50
C VAL A 143 16.34 -10.82 -10.56
N ASN A 144 15.83 -10.38 -9.40
CA ASN A 144 14.67 -9.47 -9.35
C ASN A 144 15.07 -8.05 -9.80
N HIS A 145 14.77 -7.69 -11.04
CA HIS A 145 15.03 -6.35 -11.58
C HIS A 145 13.95 -5.33 -11.18
N VAL A 146 12.79 -5.78 -10.71
CA VAL A 146 11.68 -4.90 -10.30
C VAL A 146 12.07 -4.02 -9.11
N LYS A 147 13.08 -4.40 -8.33
CA LYS A 147 13.65 -3.55 -7.28
C LYS A 147 14.10 -2.18 -7.80
N GLU A 148 14.56 -2.12 -9.06
CA GLU A 148 15.05 -0.89 -9.68
C GLU A 148 13.95 0.19 -9.81
N ILE A 149 12.67 -0.20 -9.84
CA ILE A 149 11.52 0.73 -9.85
C ILE A 149 11.49 1.61 -8.58
N TYR A 150 12.05 1.11 -7.47
CA TYR A 150 12.00 1.77 -6.16
C TYR A 150 13.33 2.42 -5.76
N ASN A 151 14.45 2.10 -6.42
CA ASN A 151 15.80 2.47 -5.96
C ASN A 151 16.03 3.99 -5.83
N ASN A 152 15.33 4.79 -6.63
CA ASN A 152 15.50 6.25 -6.64
C ASN A 152 14.65 6.96 -5.59
N PHE A 153 13.86 6.24 -4.80
CA PHE A 153 12.92 6.83 -3.85
C PHE A 153 13.10 6.26 -2.45
N THR A 154 13.00 7.14 -1.48
CA THR A 154 12.90 6.79 -0.08
C THR A 154 11.52 6.23 0.24
N ASP A 155 11.43 5.49 1.34
CA ASP A 155 10.14 4.99 1.86
C ASP A 155 9.17 6.14 2.13
N ASP A 156 9.66 7.29 2.60
CA ASP A 156 8.85 8.47 2.88
C ASP A 156 8.29 9.11 1.60
N GLU A 157 9.08 9.22 0.54
CA GLU A 157 8.61 9.75 -0.76
C GLU A 157 7.50 8.87 -1.36
N ILE A 158 7.66 7.54 -1.28
CA ILE A 158 6.61 6.61 -1.71
C ILE A 158 5.38 6.77 -0.81
N SER A 159 5.55 6.89 0.50
CA SER A 159 4.43 7.08 1.44
C SER A 159 3.65 8.36 1.16
N ASP A 160 4.36 9.46 0.85
CA ASP A 160 3.76 10.74 0.48
C ASP A 160 3.03 10.66 -0.87
N LYS A 161 3.60 9.97 -1.85
CA LYS A 161 2.90 9.73 -3.11
C LYS A 161 1.67 8.84 -2.91
N ILE A 162 1.72 7.83 -2.05
CA ILE A 162 0.52 7.04 -1.69
C ILE A 162 -0.54 7.95 -1.07
N ALA A 163 -0.16 8.83 -0.14
CA ALA A 163 -1.10 9.78 0.48
C ALA A 163 -1.77 10.68 -0.57
N GLN A 164 -1.01 11.19 -1.54
CA GLN A 164 -1.54 11.94 -2.69
C GLN A 164 -2.50 11.09 -3.54
N LEU A 165 -2.15 9.85 -3.88
CA LEU A 165 -3.01 8.98 -4.70
C LEU A 165 -4.33 8.59 -4.02
N LEU A 166 -4.31 8.48 -2.69
CA LEU A 166 -5.47 8.11 -1.87
C LEU A 166 -6.32 9.30 -1.43
N SER A 167 -5.80 10.52 -1.56
CA SER A 167 -6.56 11.76 -1.36
C SER A 167 -7.14 12.21 -2.69
N ASP A 168 -8.45 12.35 -2.77
CA ASP A 168 -9.08 13.00 -3.92
C ASP A 168 -9.53 14.42 -3.55
N GLU A 169 -9.98 15.19 -4.54
CA GLU A 169 -10.41 16.59 -4.36
C GLU A 169 -11.58 16.76 -3.38
N SER A 170 -12.24 15.66 -2.97
CA SER A 170 -13.33 15.69 -1.99
C SER A 170 -12.85 15.66 -0.53
N VAL A 171 -11.55 15.44 -0.29
CA VAL A 171 -10.93 15.40 1.04
C VAL A 171 -10.32 16.76 1.37
N ASN A 172 -10.74 17.36 2.48
CA ASN A 172 -10.29 18.69 2.89
C ASN A 172 -9.09 18.65 3.85
N ALA A 173 -9.05 17.64 4.72
CA ALA A 173 -7.97 17.45 5.67
C ALA A 173 -6.67 17.07 4.96
N GLU A 174 -5.53 17.53 5.50
CA GLU A 174 -4.23 17.05 5.04
C GLU A 174 -4.11 15.55 5.36
N VAL A 175 -3.74 14.72 4.38
CA VAL A 175 -3.54 13.28 4.58
C VAL A 175 -2.05 12.95 4.60
N LYS A 176 -1.60 12.24 5.63
CA LYS A 176 -0.27 11.65 5.72
C LYS A 176 -0.41 10.15 5.94
N ILE A 177 0.45 9.37 5.29
CA ILE A 177 0.54 7.93 5.50
C ILE A 177 1.93 7.60 6.00
N ILE A 178 2.00 6.75 7.03
CA ILE A 178 3.25 6.30 7.66
C ILE A 178 3.22 4.78 7.63
N PHE A 179 4.29 4.17 7.13
CA PHE A 179 4.47 2.72 7.16
C PHE A 179 5.50 2.33 8.21
N GLN A 180 5.31 1.19 8.84
CA GLN A 180 6.35 0.59 9.69
C GLN A 180 7.57 0.22 8.83
N PRO A 181 8.80 0.65 9.18
CA PRO A 181 10.00 0.23 8.47
C PRO A 181 10.24 -1.28 8.56
N VAL A 182 10.84 -1.87 7.53
CA VAL A 182 11.18 -3.31 7.49
C VAL A 182 12.11 -3.69 8.64
N GLU A 183 13.06 -2.83 8.99
CA GLU A 183 14.00 -3.06 10.09
C GLU A 183 13.26 -3.20 11.43
N ASN A 184 12.19 -2.43 11.62
CA ASN A 184 11.37 -2.50 12.83
C ASN A 184 10.48 -3.75 12.84
N LEU A 185 9.99 -4.18 11.66
CA LEU A 185 9.33 -5.49 11.54
C LEU A 185 10.27 -6.62 11.98
N HIS A 186 11.52 -6.62 11.52
CA HIS A 186 12.51 -7.64 11.91
C HIS A 186 12.84 -7.61 13.40
N LYS A 187 12.89 -6.43 14.03
CA LYS A 187 13.04 -6.31 15.49
C LYS A 187 11.83 -6.86 16.26
N ALA A 188 10.62 -6.59 15.77
CA ALA A 188 9.38 -7.03 16.41
C ALA A 188 9.13 -8.54 16.23
N CYS A 189 9.53 -9.09 15.09
CA CYS A 189 9.26 -10.47 14.68
C CYS A 189 10.54 -11.24 14.29
N PRO A 190 11.54 -11.37 15.18
CA PRO A 190 12.88 -11.87 14.82
C PRO A 190 12.93 -13.34 14.35
N LYS A 191 11.86 -14.10 14.57
CA LYS A 191 11.74 -15.52 14.17
C LYS A 191 10.92 -15.72 12.89
N ASN A 192 10.27 -14.67 12.39
CA ASN A 192 9.42 -14.73 11.20
C ASN A 192 10.10 -13.94 10.08
N LEU A 193 10.80 -14.64 9.19
CA LEU A 193 11.71 -14.04 8.20
C LEU A 193 11.04 -13.76 6.84
N GLY A 194 9.72 -13.93 6.74
CA GLY A 194 9.00 -13.72 5.49
C GLY A 194 8.79 -12.25 5.20
N ASP A 195 9.66 -11.65 4.38
CA ASP A 195 9.64 -10.21 4.06
C ASP A 195 9.67 -9.90 2.56
N TRP A 196 9.64 -10.93 1.69
CA TRP A 196 9.93 -10.80 0.26
C TRP A 196 8.99 -9.85 -0.49
N TYR A 197 7.72 -9.76 -0.08
CA TYR A 197 6.76 -8.82 -0.69
C TYR A 197 6.96 -7.37 -0.23
N PHE A 198 7.79 -7.13 0.78
CA PHE A 198 8.27 -5.79 1.17
C PHE A 198 9.64 -5.46 0.55
N THR A 199 10.57 -6.42 0.58
CA THR A 199 12.00 -6.20 0.25
C THR A 199 12.38 -6.58 -1.18
N GLY A 200 11.58 -7.44 -1.81
CA GLY A 200 11.87 -8.05 -3.11
C GLY A 200 12.91 -9.16 -3.04
N ASN A 201 13.31 -9.58 -1.84
CA ASN A 201 14.28 -10.66 -1.61
C ASN A 201 13.52 -11.98 -1.44
N TYR A 202 13.27 -12.69 -2.54
CA TYR A 202 12.54 -13.95 -2.48
C TYR A 202 13.39 -15.07 -1.86
N PRO A 203 12.81 -15.91 -0.97
CA PRO A 203 13.52 -17.02 -0.35
C PRO A 203 13.79 -18.19 -1.29
N THR A 204 13.16 -18.22 -2.47
CA THR A 204 13.40 -19.25 -3.49
C THR A 204 13.75 -18.63 -4.84
N ASP A 205 14.60 -19.31 -5.60
CA ASP A 205 15.01 -18.91 -6.94
C ASP A 205 13.79 -18.66 -7.87
N GLY A 206 12.76 -19.50 -7.75
CA GLY A 206 11.52 -19.37 -8.51
C GLY A 206 10.75 -18.07 -8.20
N GLY A 207 10.91 -17.49 -7.00
CA GLY A 207 10.28 -16.23 -6.64
C GLY A 207 10.76 -15.05 -7.50
N ASN A 208 12.06 -14.98 -7.81
CA ASN A 208 12.62 -13.97 -8.71
C ASN A 208 12.06 -14.09 -10.13
N ARG A 209 11.84 -15.32 -10.61
CA ARG A 209 11.16 -15.55 -11.90
C ARG A 209 9.73 -15.02 -11.86
N VAL A 210 8.99 -15.28 -10.80
CA VAL A 210 7.58 -14.86 -10.67
C VAL A 210 7.46 -13.34 -10.65
N VAL A 211 8.27 -12.62 -9.89
CA VAL A 211 8.20 -11.15 -9.85
C VAL A 211 8.58 -10.51 -11.19
N ASN A 212 9.59 -11.03 -11.89
CA ASN A 212 9.94 -10.56 -13.23
C ASN A 212 8.82 -10.85 -14.24
N ARG A 213 8.21 -12.04 -14.16
CA ARG A 213 7.07 -12.40 -15.00
C ARG A 213 5.87 -11.51 -14.71
N ALA A 214 5.59 -11.20 -13.44
CA ALA A 214 4.52 -10.28 -13.05
C ALA A 214 4.76 -8.87 -13.62
N PHE A 215 6.01 -8.42 -13.67
CA PHE A 215 6.36 -7.13 -14.28
C PHE A 215 6.19 -7.15 -15.81
N ILE A 216 6.60 -8.22 -16.48
CA ILE A 216 6.34 -8.42 -17.92
C ILE A 216 4.84 -8.38 -18.19
N ASN A 217 4.03 -9.13 -17.42
CA ASN A 217 2.58 -9.15 -17.55
C ASN A 217 1.98 -7.74 -17.38
N PHE A 218 2.42 -7.00 -16.36
CA PHE A 218 2.02 -5.60 -16.15
C PHE A 218 2.33 -4.75 -17.39
N TYR A 219 3.55 -4.83 -17.90
CA TYR A 219 4.02 -4.00 -19.02
C TYR A 219 3.25 -4.33 -20.33
N GLU A 220 3.00 -5.61 -20.59
CA GLU A 220 2.27 -6.10 -21.76
C GLU A 220 0.73 -5.97 -21.63
N GLY A 221 0.23 -5.59 -20.45
CA GLY A 221 -1.20 -5.51 -20.17
C GLY A 221 -1.89 -6.88 -19.97
N ASN A 222 -1.12 -7.94 -19.72
CA ASN A 222 -1.65 -9.26 -19.39
C ASN A 222 -2.09 -9.32 -17.91
N LYS A 223 -3.31 -9.79 -17.66
CA LYS A 223 -3.89 -9.94 -16.31
C LYS A 223 -3.70 -11.33 -15.71
N GLU A 224 -3.03 -12.24 -16.42
CA GLU A 224 -2.75 -13.59 -15.94
C GLU A 224 -1.78 -13.58 -14.75
N ARG A 225 -1.91 -14.61 -13.92
CA ARG A 225 -0.97 -14.85 -12.81
C ARG A 225 0.40 -15.19 -13.37
N ALA A 226 1.43 -14.78 -12.65
CA ALA A 226 2.82 -14.98 -13.05
C ALA A 226 3.38 -16.38 -12.70
N TYR A 227 2.53 -17.29 -12.21
CA TYR A 227 2.85 -18.67 -11.82
C TYR A 227 1.71 -19.63 -12.16
#